data_AF-A0A4Y9QZK3-F1
#
_entry.id   AF-A0A4Y9QZK3-F1
#
_cell.length_a   1.000
_cell.length_b   1.000
_cell.length_c   1.000
_cell.angle_alpha   90.00
_cell.angle_beta   90.00
_cell.angle_gamma   90.00
#
_symmetry.space_group_name_H-M   'P 1'
#
loop_
_entity.id
_entity.type
_entity.pdbx_description
1 polymer ?
#
loop_
_entity_poly.entity_id
_entity_poly.type
_entity_poly.pdbx_seq_one_letter_code
_entity_poly.pdbx_strand_id
1 'polypeptide(L)'
;MFEYSSVGGDGGSGLGIVTDRFICLLGPEADSELGAGVYALLDDDETHLADALDVLIGEHPDLSFAIVEVIDPAERTFHVAVSGDVDVTMTGTSSTRFSGPPGAAWIIGEAIGVDRLRLALDARDGVDCLPVRDGVVRTSMIGVAERPVALARASAAHLHTRPIRLPAAPTRIDLERAAKTDAAKTDAAKTDAAKTDAARSAPEPAAAPTREPEPAPPLEPGASVTPEPPVASVPGPGWTLVLPDGTPVAPPVIFGRRPWKDGPSGAMHIVVPSPGREISGVHIEVDLDGAVLTAHDLDSTNGTVVYARSRPPRLLHDGGRMALSPGDILDLGDSYRVAVQGRST
;
A
#
# COMPACT_ATOMS: atom_id res chain seq x y z
N MET A 1 8.11 5.25 -11.52
CA MET A 1 9.01 4.14 -11.89
C MET A 1 8.75 3.04 -10.89
N PHE A 2 8.58 1.82 -11.37
CA PHE A 2 8.17 0.71 -10.54
C PHE A 2 9.39 -0.10 -10.10
N GLU A 3 9.23 -0.87 -9.05
CA GLU A 3 10.25 -1.74 -8.50
C GLU A 3 9.64 -3.05 -8.03
N TYR A 4 10.42 -4.13 -8.09
CA TYR A 4 10.00 -5.46 -7.68
C TYR A 4 11.07 -6.15 -6.85
N SER A 5 10.67 -7.06 -5.96
CA SER A 5 11.62 -7.87 -5.21
C SER A 5 12.27 -8.90 -6.13
N SER A 6 13.60 -8.89 -6.19
CA SER A 6 14.37 -9.93 -6.89
C SER A 6 14.50 -11.23 -6.09
N VAL A 7 14.11 -11.22 -4.82
CA VAL A 7 14.12 -12.36 -3.90
C VAL A 7 12.68 -12.86 -3.68
N GLY A 8 12.47 -14.18 -3.74
CA GLY A 8 11.17 -14.77 -3.46
C GLY A 8 10.76 -14.63 -1.98
N GLY A 9 9.45 -14.60 -1.73
CA GLY A 9 8.88 -14.65 -0.38
C GLY A 9 8.93 -16.06 0.21
N ASP A 10 8.58 -16.17 1.49
CA ASP A 10 8.46 -17.48 2.15
C ASP A 10 7.20 -18.23 1.64
N GLY A 11 6.16 -17.49 1.23
CA GLY A 11 5.00 -17.99 0.50
C GLY A 11 5.26 -18.29 -0.99
N GLY A 12 6.48 -18.05 -1.51
CA GLY A 12 6.85 -18.32 -2.90
C GLY A 12 6.99 -17.06 -3.77
N SER A 13 6.58 -17.13 -5.04
CA SER A 13 6.68 -16.02 -5.99
C SER A 13 5.67 -16.17 -7.13
N GLY A 14 4.72 -15.25 -7.17
CA GLY A 14 3.78 -15.10 -8.28
C GLY A 14 4.34 -14.22 -9.40
N LEU A 15 3.47 -13.42 -10.01
CA LEU A 15 3.78 -12.61 -11.19
C LEU A 15 3.36 -11.16 -10.98
N GLY A 16 4.36 -10.28 -10.90
CA GLY A 16 4.17 -8.84 -10.96
C GLY A 16 4.09 -8.38 -12.42
N ILE A 17 3.08 -7.58 -12.75
CA ILE A 17 2.78 -7.09 -14.10
C ILE A 17 2.69 -5.56 -14.03
N VAL A 18 3.29 -4.89 -15.02
CA VAL A 18 3.27 -3.42 -15.13
C VAL A 18 3.00 -3.01 -16.57
N THR A 19 2.07 -2.09 -16.75
CA THR A 19 1.83 -1.35 -18.01
C THR A 19 1.89 0.16 -17.72
N ASP A 20 1.72 1.01 -18.73
CA ASP A 20 1.70 2.47 -18.51
C ASP A 20 0.46 2.94 -17.70
N ARG A 21 -0.59 2.08 -17.53
CA ARG A 21 -1.82 2.36 -16.74
C ARG A 21 -2.04 1.45 -15.53
N PHE A 22 -1.60 0.20 -15.55
CA PHE A 22 -1.93 -0.80 -14.53
C PHE A 22 -0.70 -1.37 -13.82
N ILE A 23 -0.89 -1.71 -12.55
CA ILE A 23 0.09 -2.40 -11.70
C ILE A 23 -0.64 -3.59 -11.11
N CYS A 24 -0.19 -4.81 -11.38
CA CYS A 24 -0.83 -6.02 -10.91
C CYS A 24 0.17 -6.97 -10.25
N LEU A 25 -0.30 -7.76 -9.28
CA LEU A 25 0.42 -8.87 -8.67
C LEU A 25 -0.52 -10.06 -8.59
N LEU A 26 -0.21 -11.12 -9.34
CA LEU A 26 -0.88 -12.41 -9.26
C LEU A 26 -0.18 -13.31 -8.23
N GLY A 27 -0.93 -14.20 -7.58
CA GLY A 27 -0.45 -15.18 -6.61
C GLY A 27 0.51 -16.25 -7.19
N PRO A 28 1.08 -17.11 -6.34
CA PRO A 28 2.03 -18.15 -6.76
C PRO A 28 1.38 -19.25 -7.62
N GLU A 29 0.05 -19.28 -7.72
CA GLU A 29 -0.73 -20.14 -8.60
C GLU A 29 -0.59 -19.75 -10.09
N ALA A 30 -0.21 -18.50 -10.38
CA ALA A 30 -0.17 -17.97 -11.73
C ALA A 30 1.03 -18.49 -12.55
N ASP A 31 0.73 -19.15 -13.67
CA ASP A 31 1.73 -19.60 -14.62
C ASP A 31 2.11 -18.52 -15.66
N SER A 32 3.12 -18.85 -16.48
CA SER A 32 3.66 -17.91 -17.47
C SER A 32 2.75 -17.65 -18.67
N GLU A 33 1.71 -18.47 -18.90
CA GLU A 33 0.73 -18.28 -19.97
C GLU A 33 -0.36 -17.31 -19.50
N LEU A 34 -0.91 -17.53 -18.29
CA LEU A 34 -1.82 -16.60 -17.63
C LEU A 34 -1.20 -15.20 -17.47
N GLY A 35 0.05 -15.12 -16.97
CA GLY A 35 0.73 -13.82 -16.81
C GLY A 35 0.95 -13.07 -18.12
N ALA A 36 1.13 -13.78 -19.24
CA ALA A 36 1.23 -13.16 -20.56
C ALA A 36 -0.13 -12.68 -21.10
N GLY A 37 -1.20 -13.44 -20.86
CA GLY A 37 -2.57 -13.06 -21.19
C GLY A 37 -3.04 -11.83 -20.41
N VAL A 38 -2.81 -11.81 -19.10
CA VAL A 38 -3.17 -10.67 -18.23
C VAL A 38 -2.35 -9.42 -18.57
N TYR A 39 -1.06 -9.54 -18.92
CA TYR A 39 -0.29 -8.41 -19.44
C TYR A 39 -0.90 -7.86 -20.73
N ALA A 40 -1.20 -8.72 -21.72
CA ALA A 40 -1.81 -8.29 -22.98
C ALA A 40 -3.21 -7.66 -22.79
N LEU A 41 -3.97 -8.06 -21.77
CA LEU A 41 -5.25 -7.46 -21.41
C LEU A 41 -5.09 -6.08 -20.76
N LEU A 42 -4.10 -5.92 -19.88
CA LEU A 42 -3.82 -4.65 -19.16
C LEU A 42 -2.97 -3.64 -19.96
N ASP A 43 -2.48 -4.03 -21.14
CA ASP A 43 -1.73 -3.19 -22.09
C ASP A 43 -2.63 -2.62 -23.21
N ASP A 44 -3.89 -3.09 -23.31
CA ASP A 44 -4.89 -2.52 -24.22
C ASP A 44 -5.49 -1.22 -23.65
N ASP A 45 -5.44 -0.14 -24.44
CA ASP A 45 -5.96 1.18 -24.07
C ASP A 45 -7.49 1.19 -23.80
N GLU A 46 -8.26 0.25 -24.36
CA GLU A 46 -9.72 0.18 -24.15
C GLU A 46 -10.10 -0.62 -22.88
N THR A 47 -9.16 -1.33 -22.23
CA THR A 47 -9.44 -2.09 -20.99
C THR A 47 -9.63 -1.15 -19.79
N HIS A 48 -10.66 -1.39 -18.97
CA HIS A 48 -10.79 -0.84 -17.63
C HIS A 48 -10.60 -1.91 -16.54
N LEU A 49 -10.42 -1.48 -15.28
CA LEU A 49 -10.34 -2.39 -14.14
C LEU A 49 -11.53 -3.37 -14.06
N ALA A 50 -12.73 -2.96 -14.48
CA ALA A 50 -13.91 -3.82 -14.48
C ALA A 50 -13.79 -5.00 -15.45
N ASP A 51 -13.31 -4.77 -16.68
CA ASP A 51 -13.17 -5.81 -17.70
C ASP A 51 -12.06 -6.81 -17.31
N ALA A 52 -10.96 -6.30 -16.75
CA ALA A 52 -9.88 -7.13 -16.20
C ALA A 52 -10.34 -8.02 -15.04
N LEU A 53 -11.24 -7.51 -14.19
CA LEU A 53 -11.84 -8.29 -13.11
C LEU A 53 -12.78 -9.36 -13.65
N ASP A 54 -13.71 -9.03 -14.54
CA ASP A 54 -14.68 -9.98 -15.09
C ASP A 54 -13.98 -11.19 -15.77
N VAL A 55 -12.85 -10.97 -16.46
CA VAL A 55 -12.01 -12.04 -17.00
C VAL A 55 -11.35 -12.88 -15.89
N LEU A 56 -10.63 -12.26 -14.95
CA LEU A 56 -9.92 -12.99 -13.89
C LEU A 56 -10.86 -13.80 -13.01
N ILE A 57 -12.00 -13.23 -12.60
CA ILE A 57 -12.96 -13.91 -11.72
C ILE A 57 -13.76 -14.97 -12.49
N GLY A 58 -14.05 -14.71 -13.77
CA GLY A 58 -14.81 -15.62 -14.63
C GLY A 58 -14.05 -16.89 -15.00
N GLU A 59 -12.74 -16.78 -15.28
CA GLU A 59 -11.91 -17.91 -15.71
C GLU A 59 -11.02 -18.49 -14.59
N HIS A 60 -10.64 -17.68 -13.59
CA HIS A 60 -9.72 -18.06 -12.51
C HIS A 60 -10.24 -17.68 -11.09
N PRO A 61 -11.40 -18.20 -10.65
CA PRO A 61 -12.06 -17.78 -9.40
C PRO A 61 -11.28 -18.08 -8.11
N ASP A 62 -10.33 -19.03 -8.14
CA ASP A 62 -9.46 -19.39 -7.00
C ASP A 62 -8.16 -18.56 -6.96
N LEU A 63 -7.96 -17.61 -7.88
CA LEU A 63 -6.73 -16.83 -8.00
C LEU A 63 -6.65 -15.70 -6.97
N SER A 64 -5.59 -15.71 -6.15
CA SER A 64 -5.18 -14.53 -5.38
C SER A 64 -4.57 -13.49 -6.33
N PHE A 65 -5.04 -12.25 -6.27
CA PHE A 65 -4.49 -11.16 -7.08
C PHE A 65 -4.73 -9.78 -6.46
N ALA A 66 -3.91 -8.81 -6.85
CA ALA A 66 -4.25 -7.40 -6.76
C ALA A 66 -4.04 -6.70 -8.10
N ILE A 67 -4.91 -5.75 -8.43
CA ILE A 67 -4.77 -4.84 -9.57
C ILE A 67 -4.94 -3.41 -9.03
N VAL A 68 -4.09 -2.50 -9.51
CA VAL A 68 -4.22 -1.05 -9.28
C VAL A 68 -4.22 -0.34 -10.63
N GLU A 69 -5.28 0.39 -10.94
CA GLU A 69 -5.39 1.26 -12.10
C GLU A 69 -5.02 2.70 -11.71
N VAL A 70 -4.13 3.33 -12.49
CA VAL A 70 -3.76 4.74 -12.32
C VAL A 70 -4.76 5.61 -13.08
N ILE A 71 -5.69 6.24 -12.37
CA ILE A 71 -6.77 7.04 -12.95
C ILE A 71 -6.30 8.45 -13.27
N ASP A 72 -5.58 9.09 -12.33
CA ASP A 72 -4.89 10.35 -12.59
C ASP A 72 -3.49 10.34 -11.94
N PRO A 73 -2.39 10.38 -12.72
CA PRO A 73 -1.03 10.37 -12.19
C PRO A 73 -0.55 11.72 -11.64
N ALA A 74 -1.29 12.82 -11.89
CA ALA A 74 -1.00 14.16 -11.38
C ALA A 74 -1.73 14.43 -10.05
N GLU A 75 -3.01 14.07 -9.95
CA GLU A 75 -3.79 14.09 -8.69
C GLU A 75 -3.50 12.87 -7.80
N ARG A 76 -2.83 11.84 -8.36
CA ARG A 76 -2.46 10.58 -7.69
C ARG A 76 -3.67 9.81 -7.19
N THR A 77 -4.65 9.66 -8.09
CA THR A 77 -5.89 8.92 -7.88
C THR A 77 -5.77 7.53 -8.49
N PHE A 78 -6.07 6.51 -7.69
CA PHE A 78 -5.94 5.10 -8.05
C PHE A 78 -7.20 4.33 -7.67
N HIS A 79 -7.65 3.44 -8.57
CA HIS A 79 -8.59 2.37 -8.20
C HIS A 79 -7.79 1.12 -7.84
N VAL A 80 -8.19 0.44 -6.77
CA VAL A 80 -7.56 -0.79 -6.27
C VAL A 80 -8.60 -1.90 -6.28
N ALA A 81 -8.23 -3.08 -6.75
CA ALA A 81 -8.97 -4.32 -6.54
C ALA A 81 -8.07 -5.41 -5.93
N VAL A 82 -8.60 -6.18 -4.97
CA VAL A 82 -7.83 -7.22 -4.25
C VAL A 82 -8.68 -8.48 -4.03
N SER A 83 -8.10 -9.64 -4.33
CA SER A 83 -8.64 -10.99 -4.11
C SER A 83 -7.60 -11.85 -3.40
N GLY A 84 -8.05 -12.71 -2.48
CA GLY A 84 -7.21 -13.70 -1.80
C GLY A 84 -6.04 -13.12 -1.00
N ASP A 85 -4.94 -13.87 -0.93
CA ASP A 85 -3.81 -13.63 -0.04
C ASP A 85 -2.80 -12.60 -0.62
N VAL A 86 -3.32 -11.44 -1.07
CA VAL A 86 -2.51 -10.30 -1.52
C VAL A 86 -2.80 -9.07 -0.66
N ASP A 87 -1.73 -8.40 -0.22
CA ASP A 87 -1.76 -7.13 0.48
C ASP A 87 -1.40 -5.97 -0.46
N VAL A 88 -2.26 -4.95 -0.52
CA VAL A 88 -1.97 -3.66 -1.15
C VAL A 88 -1.82 -2.60 -0.07
N THR A 89 -0.61 -2.07 0.08
CA THR A 89 -0.30 -0.96 0.99
C THR A 89 -0.07 0.30 0.18
N MET A 90 -0.87 1.32 0.46
CA MET A 90 -0.78 2.66 -0.11
C MET A 90 -0.45 3.65 0.99
N THR A 91 0.56 4.49 0.75
CA THR A 91 1.10 5.43 1.73
C THR A 91 1.33 6.78 1.08
N GLY A 92 0.79 7.84 1.67
CA GLY A 92 0.91 9.24 1.25
C GLY A 92 0.70 10.14 2.46
N THR A 93 -0.24 11.08 2.38
CA THR A 93 -0.70 11.86 3.54
C THR A 93 -1.26 10.98 4.67
N SER A 94 -1.83 9.82 4.32
CA SER A 94 -2.28 8.77 5.23
C SER A 94 -1.82 7.39 4.73
N SER A 95 -2.02 6.34 5.53
CA SER A 95 -1.69 4.95 5.17
C SER A 95 -2.95 4.11 5.05
N THR A 96 -3.20 3.53 3.87
CA THR A 96 -4.34 2.66 3.59
C THR A 96 -3.85 1.28 3.19
N ARG A 97 -4.38 0.24 3.84
CA ARG A 97 -4.10 -1.16 3.48
C ARG A 97 -5.40 -1.81 3.01
N PHE A 98 -5.32 -2.48 1.87
CA PHE A 98 -6.37 -3.34 1.33
C PHE A 98 -5.84 -4.78 1.32
N SER A 99 -6.62 -5.72 1.82
CA SER A 99 -6.27 -7.15 1.85
C SER A 99 -7.49 -7.95 1.40
N GLY A 100 -7.30 -9.03 0.65
CA GLY A 100 -8.42 -9.83 0.14
C GLY A 100 -9.24 -10.47 1.27
N PRO A 101 -10.58 -10.53 1.14
CA PRO A 101 -11.44 -11.14 2.14
C PRO A 101 -11.35 -12.68 2.08
N PRO A 102 -11.08 -13.40 3.18
CA PRO A 102 -10.89 -14.84 3.15
C PRO A 102 -12.17 -15.56 2.72
N GLY A 103 -12.12 -16.23 1.56
CA GLY A 103 -13.24 -16.99 1.00
C GLY A 103 -14.34 -16.14 0.34
N ALA A 104 -14.04 -14.90 -0.07
CA ALA A 104 -14.97 -14.07 -0.86
C ALA A 104 -14.26 -13.42 -2.06
N ALA A 105 -15.05 -13.07 -3.08
CA ALA A 105 -14.54 -12.89 -4.45
C ALA A 105 -13.47 -11.80 -4.63
N TRP A 106 -13.67 -10.61 -4.04
CA TRP A 106 -12.73 -9.47 -4.10
C TRP A 106 -13.25 -8.29 -3.27
N ILE A 107 -12.41 -7.27 -3.10
CA ILE A 107 -12.78 -5.90 -2.69
C ILE A 107 -12.30 -4.88 -3.74
N ILE A 108 -13.03 -3.78 -3.89
CA ILE A 108 -12.57 -2.57 -4.61
C ILE A 108 -12.45 -1.41 -3.62
N GLY A 109 -11.44 -0.56 -3.81
CA GLY A 109 -11.27 0.71 -3.13
C GLY A 109 -10.74 1.81 -4.07
N GLU A 110 -10.78 3.05 -3.59
CA GLU A 110 -10.18 4.23 -4.23
C GLU A 110 -9.18 4.85 -3.25
N ALA A 111 -8.05 5.36 -3.75
CA ALA A 111 -7.06 6.07 -2.96
C ALA A 111 -6.55 7.31 -3.71
N ILE A 112 -6.41 8.42 -3.00
CA ILE A 112 -6.03 9.73 -3.54
C ILE A 112 -4.81 10.24 -2.79
N GLY A 113 -3.86 10.88 -3.49
CA GLY A 113 -2.70 11.53 -2.88
C GLY A 113 -1.58 10.58 -2.42
N VAL A 114 -1.50 9.38 -2.99
CA VAL A 114 -0.51 8.35 -2.62
C VAL A 114 0.91 8.73 -3.09
N ASP A 115 1.90 8.67 -2.20
CA ASP A 115 3.33 8.88 -2.50
C ASP A 115 4.05 7.57 -2.87
N ARG A 116 3.72 6.49 -2.17
CA ARG A 116 4.31 5.15 -2.29
C ARG A 116 3.20 4.09 -2.26
N LEU A 117 3.14 3.28 -3.31
CA LEU A 117 2.20 2.16 -3.48
C LEU A 117 3.00 0.85 -3.54
N ARG A 118 2.47 -0.22 -2.95
CA ARG A 118 3.08 -1.55 -2.93
C ARG A 118 2.02 -2.65 -2.88
N LEU A 119 2.20 -3.68 -3.70
CA LEU A 119 1.47 -4.94 -3.71
C LEU A 119 2.45 -6.03 -3.22
N ALA A 120 2.02 -6.92 -2.32
CA ALA A 120 2.85 -8.01 -1.83
C ALA A 120 2.04 -9.27 -1.47
N LEU A 121 2.65 -10.44 -1.65
CA LEU A 121 2.14 -11.74 -1.18
C LEU A 121 2.53 -12.04 0.28
N ASP A 122 3.63 -11.43 0.75
CA ASP A 122 4.15 -11.52 2.11
C ASP A 122 4.42 -10.10 2.63
N ALA A 123 4.00 -9.78 3.86
CA ALA A 123 4.24 -8.49 4.50
C ALA A 123 5.69 -8.33 5.01
N ARG A 124 6.67 -8.43 4.10
CA ARG A 124 8.12 -8.45 4.33
C ARG A 124 8.78 -7.13 3.92
N ASP A 125 9.14 -6.27 4.86
CA ASP A 125 9.85 -5.02 4.57
C ASP A 125 11.37 -5.20 4.34
N GLY A 126 11.97 -4.30 3.55
CA GLY A 126 13.43 -4.17 3.42
C GLY A 126 14.11 -5.16 2.47
N VAL A 127 13.49 -5.50 1.34
CA VAL A 127 14.01 -6.45 0.35
C VAL A 127 14.83 -5.75 -0.76
N ASP A 128 15.68 -6.50 -1.48
CA ASP A 128 16.50 -5.97 -2.58
C ASP A 128 15.66 -5.76 -3.86
N CYS A 129 15.29 -4.49 -4.08
CA CYS A 129 14.39 -4.04 -5.14
C CYS A 129 15.13 -3.72 -6.44
N LEU A 130 14.66 -4.29 -7.56
CA LEU A 130 15.12 -3.94 -8.90
C LEU A 130 14.06 -3.12 -9.66
N PRO A 131 14.47 -2.14 -10.50
CA PRO A 131 13.53 -1.30 -11.23
C PRO A 131 12.87 -2.07 -12.40
N VAL A 132 11.58 -1.85 -12.58
CA VAL A 132 10.79 -2.25 -13.75
C VAL A 132 10.02 -1.05 -14.29
N ARG A 133 9.75 -1.05 -15.59
CA ARG A 133 8.96 0.00 -16.26
C ARG A 133 7.64 -0.55 -16.81
N ASP A 134 7.72 -1.72 -17.43
CA ASP A 134 6.77 -2.27 -18.38
C ASP A 134 7.11 -3.77 -18.52
N GLY A 135 6.10 -4.63 -18.57
CA GLY A 135 6.25 -6.09 -18.71
C GLY A 135 5.99 -6.89 -17.43
N VAL A 136 6.37 -8.17 -17.47
CA VAL A 136 6.08 -9.18 -16.44
C VAL A 136 7.35 -9.68 -15.75
N VAL A 137 7.32 -9.77 -14.41
CA VAL A 137 8.41 -10.25 -13.56
C VAL A 137 7.93 -11.30 -12.55
N ARG A 138 8.72 -12.35 -12.29
CA ARG A 138 8.46 -13.26 -11.16
C ARG A 138 8.90 -12.58 -9.87
N THR A 139 7.98 -12.44 -8.91
CA THR A 139 8.24 -11.76 -7.64
C THR A 139 7.17 -12.08 -6.60
N SER A 140 7.45 -11.79 -5.33
CA SER A 140 6.49 -11.74 -4.23
C SER A 140 6.03 -10.32 -3.88
N MET A 141 6.60 -9.29 -4.53
CA MET A 141 6.35 -7.88 -4.19
C MET A 141 6.62 -6.97 -5.40
N ILE A 142 5.70 -6.04 -5.69
CA ILE A 142 5.87 -5.00 -6.70
C ILE A 142 5.33 -3.65 -6.19
N GLY A 143 5.89 -2.53 -6.61
CA GLY A 143 5.48 -1.21 -6.11
C GLY A 143 6.08 -0.02 -6.85
N VAL A 144 5.86 1.17 -6.30
CA VAL A 144 6.36 2.45 -6.81
C VAL A 144 7.60 2.88 -6.04
N ALA A 145 8.73 3.02 -6.74
CA ALA A 145 10.00 3.41 -6.16
C ALA A 145 9.98 4.86 -5.65
N GLU A 146 10.37 5.08 -4.38
CA GLU A 146 10.27 6.39 -3.70
C GLU A 146 11.06 7.52 -4.39
N ARG A 147 12.17 7.15 -5.05
CA ARG A 147 12.94 7.99 -5.97
C ARG A 147 13.84 7.10 -6.82
N PRO A 148 13.92 7.31 -8.15
CA PRO A 148 14.91 6.61 -8.96
C PRO A 148 16.32 7.05 -8.52
N VAL A 149 17.18 6.09 -8.17
CA VAL A 149 18.57 6.35 -7.79
C VAL A 149 19.35 6.82 -9.02
N ALA A 150 19.39 8.14 -9.21
CA ALA A 150 20.06 8.77 -10.33
C ALA A 150 21.59 8.65 -10.18
N LEU A 151 22.16 7.59 -10.73
CA LEU A 151 23.60 7.51 -11.01
C LEU A 151 24.03 8.78 -11.74
N ALA A 152 25.00 9.50 -11.15
CA ALA A 152 25.44 10.79 -11.65
C ALA A 152 25.94 10.67 -13.09
N ARG A 153 25.14 11.15 -14.05
CA ARG A 153 25.58 11.28 -15.44
C ARG A 153 26.80 12.19 -15.47
N ALA A 154 27.93 11.67 -15.95
CA ALA A 154 29.10 12.49 -16.20
C ALA A 154 28.71 13.67 -17.10
N SER A 155 28.88 14.90 -16.62
CA SER A 155 28.41 16.11 -17.31
C SER A 155 29.22 16.46 -18.56
N ALA A 156 30.33 15.75 -18.80
CA ALA A 156 31.00 15.74 -20.08
C ALA A 156 30.07 15.16 -21.16
N ALA A 157 29.76 15.96 -22.18
CA ALA A 157 28.95 15.50 -23.31
C ALA A 157 29.69 14.40 -24.08
N HIS A 158 29.35 13.14 -23.82
CA HIS A 158 29.73 12.02 -24.69
C HIS A 158 29.00 12.15 -26.03
N LEU A 159 29.61 12.90 -26.96
CA LEU A 159 29.10 13.19 -28.31
C LEU A 159 28.97 11.96 -29.23
N HIS A 160 29.08 10.73 -28.69
CA HIS A 160 29.30 9.48 -29.42
C HIS A 160 28.30 8.36 -29.07
N THR A 161 27.04 8.73 -28.83
CA THR A 161 25.88 7.84 -29.05
C THR A 161 24.96 8.37 -30.16
N ARG A 162 25.55 9.02 -31.19
CA ARG A 162 24.86 9.14 -32.48
C ARG A 162 24.64 7.71 -33.00
N PRO A 163 23.44 7.35 -33.52
CA PRO A 163 23.20 6.00 -34.00
C PRO A 163 24.22 5.66 -35.09
N ILE A 164 24.83 4.47 -34.99
CA ILE A 164 25.84 4.03 -35.95
C ILE A 164 25.16 3.90 -37.31
N ARG A 165 25.39 4.91 -38.17
CA ARG A 165 25.23 4.77 -39.61
C ARG A 165 26.26 3.73 -40.06
N LEU A 166 25.86 2.46 -40.08
CA LEU A 166 26.60 1.43 -40.80
C LEU A 166 26.86 1.99 -42.21
N PRO A 167 28.11 2.06 -42.68
CA PRO A 167 28.37 2.47 -44.04
C PRO A 167 27.64 1.49 -44.96
N ALA A 168 26.98 2.02 -46.00
CA ALA A 168 26.39 1.16 -47.02
C ALA A 168 27.48 0.20 -47.52
N ALA A 169 27.18 -1.11 -47.54
CA ALA A 169 28.17 -2.13 -47.85
C ALA A 169 28.89 -1.76 -49.16
N PRO A 170 30.23 -1.62 -49.16
CA PRO A 170 30.94 -1.03 -50.29
C PRO A 170 30.67 -1.85 -51.54
N THR A 171 30.29 -1.18 -52.62
CA THR A 171 30.10 -1.88 -53.89
C THR A 171 31.45 -2.41 -54.35
N ARG A 172 31.43 -3.40 -55.26
CA ARG A 172 32.67 -3.99 -55.80
C ARG A 172 33.63 -2.94 -56.39
N ILE A 173 33.07 -1.84 -56.90
CA ILE A 173 33.79 -0.70 -57.48
C ILE A 173 34.55 0.11 -56.40
N ASP A 174 33.99 0.21 -55.19
CA ASP A 174 34.60 0.95 -54.08
C ASP A 174 35.80 0.18 -53.50
N LEU A 175 35.67 -1.14 -53.37
CA LEU A 175 36.74 -2.05 -52.93
C LEU A 175 37.96 -2.00 -53.87
N GLU A 176 37.73 -2.02 -55.19
CA GLU A 176 38.80 -1.93 -56.19
C GLU A 176 39.51 -0.55 -56.21
N ARG A 177 38.85 0.51 -55.71
CA ARG A 177 39.45 1.84 -55.57
C ARG A 177 40.24 1.99 -54.25
N ALA A 178 39.74 1.42 -53.16
CA ALA A 178 40.43 1.41 -51.86
C ALA A 178 41.79 0.69 -51.95
N ALA A 179 41.82 -0.49 -52.58
CA ALA A 179 43.04 -1.30 -52.73
C ALA A 179 44.20 -0.59 -53.47
N LYS A 180 43.91 0.41 -54.31
CA LYS A 180 44.93 1.24 -54.97
C LYS A 180 45.42 2.42 -54.13
N THR A 181 44.74 2.73 -53.04
CA THR A 181 45.01 3.89 -52.18
C THR A 181 45.87 3.52 -50.97
N ASP A 182 45.60 2.37 -50.34
CA ASP A 182 46.38 1.91 -49.18
C ASP A 182 47.85 1.61 -49.52
N ALA A 183 48.11 1.16 -50.76
CA ALA A 183 49.46 0.97 -51.30
C ALA A 183 50.33 2.26 -51.29
N ALA A 184 49.73 3.45 -51.15
CA ALA A 184 50.40 4.74 -51.13
C ALA A 184 50.53 5.36 -49.72
N LYS A 185 50.08 4.68 -48.65
CA LYS A 185 49.99 5.26 -47.30
C LYS A 185 50.91 4.62 -46.25
N THR A 186 51.56 3.50 -46.58
CA THR A 186 52.43 2.74 -45.67
C THR A 186 53.65 3.53 -45.15
N ASP A 187 54.15 4.50 -45.91
CA ASP A 187 55.36 5.28 -45.56
C ASP A 187 55.19 6.27 -44.39
N ALA A 188 53.96 6.55 -43.94
CA ALA A 188 53.66 7.66 -43.02
C ALA A 188 53.66 7.30 -41.51
N ALA A 189 53.91 6.04 -41.13
CA ALA A 189 53.66 5.55 -39.77
C ALA A 189 54.90 5.59 -38.85
N LYS A 190 55.14 6.71 -38.16
CA LYS A 190 56.11 6.79 -37.04
C LYS A 190 55.78 7.93 -36.05
N THR A 191 56.13 7.72 -34.76
CA THR A 191 56.04 8.67 -33.61
C THR A 191 54.62 9.14 -33.22
N ASP A 192 54.24 9.27 -31.93
CA ASP A 192 54.91 8.90 -30.66
C ASP A 192 53.88 8.58 -29.54
N ALA A 193 54.32 8.28 -28.31
CA ALA A 193 53.48 7.76 -27.20
C ALA A 193 53.75 8.40 -25.81
N ALA A 194 53.05 7.88 -24.77
CA ALA A 194 53.26 8.10 -23.32
C ALA A 194 52.71 9.44 -22.72
N LYS A 195 52.40 9.61 -21.41
CA LYS A 195 52.43 8.69 -20.24
C LYS A 195 51.48 9.13 -19.08
N THR A 196 51.41 8.28 -18.03
CA THR A 196 50.69 8.32 -16.72
C THR A 196 51.40 9.08 -15.58
N ASP A 197 50.77 9.24 -14.38
CA ASP A 197 51.25 8.66 -13.08
C ASP A 197 50.30 8.99 -11.86
N ALA A 198 50.77 9.15 -10.60
CA ALA A 198 50.02 8.86 -9.34
C ALA A 198 50.52 9.66 -8.08
N ALA A 199 49.96 9.64 -6.83
CA ALA A 199 48.60 9.46 -6.21
C ALA A 199 48.66 9.39 -4.63
N ARG A 200 47.49 9.22 -3.94
CA ARG A 200 47.25 8.55 -2.60
C ARG A 200 47.38 9.33 -1.24
N SER A 201 46.61 8.86 -0.22
CA SER A 201 46.85 8.88 1.27
C SER A 201 46.05 9.83 2.25
N ALA A 202 45.97 9.44 3.54
CA ALA A 202 45.22 9.98 4.73
C ALA A 202 45.87 9.42 6.06
N PRO A 203 45.32 9.40 7.33
CA PRO A 203 44.04 9.86 7.94
C PRO A 203 44.12 10.43 9.43
N GLU A 204 42.98 10.48 10.16
CA GLU A 204 42.77 10.42 11.66
C GLU A 204 43.22 11.57 12.64
N PRO A 205 42.80 11.62 13.96
CA PRO A 205 41.51 11.23 14.61
C PRO A 205 40.95 12.17 15.77
N ALA A 206 39.70 11.92 16.24
CA ALA A 206 39.00 12.50 17.43
C ALA A 206 37.65 11.75 17.72
N ALA A 207 36.87 11.83 18.82
CA ALA A 207 37.01 12.17 20.28
C ALA A 207 35.69 11.79 21.08
N ALA A 208 35.62 11.91 22.42
CA ALA A 208 34.45 11.58 23.32
C ALA A 208 34.54 12.34 24.70
N PRO A 209 33.71 12.16 25.80
CA PRO A 209 32.58 11.22 26.11
C PRO A 209 31.40 11.73 27.04
N THR A 210 30.53 10.79 27.53
CA THR A 210 29.62 10.81 28.76
C THR A 210 28.31 11.66 28.78
N ARG A 211 27.22 11.39 29.58
CA ARG A 211 26.92 10.45 30.73
C ARG A 211 25.39 10.15 30.97
N GLU A 212 25.08 9.06 31.72
CA GLU A 212 23.93 8.68 32.65
C GLU A 212 22.58 9.46 32.74
N PRO A 213 21.41 8.82 33.11
CA PRO A 213 21.13 8.30 34.49
C PRO A 213 20.10 7.11 34.69
N GLU A 214 19.85 6.77 35.98
CA GLU A 214 18.85 5.85 36.60
C GLU A 214 18.10 6.62 37.76
N PRO A 215 17.13 6.12 38.58
CA PRO A 215 16.39 4.83 38.65
C PRO A 215 14.84 4.95 38.87
N ALA A 216 14.15 3.86 39.26
CA ALA A 216 12.72 3.78 39.69
C ALA A 216 12.52 3.84 41.24
N PRO A 217 11.29 3.76 41.82
CA PRO A 217 10.69 2.46 42.27
C PRO A 217 9.09 2.44 42.32
N PRO A 218 8.39 1.46 42.97
CA PRO A 218 6.98 1.09 42.65
C PRO A 218 5.91 1.23 43.79
N LEU A 219 4.64 0.82 43.52
CA LEU A 219 3.60 0.44 44.51
C LEU A 219 2.65 -0.70 44.01
N GLU A 220 1.85 -1.26 44.92
CA GLU A 220 1.21 -2.61 44.85
C GLU A 220 -0.32 -2.64 44.52
N PRO A 221 -0.90 -3.84 44.20
CA PRO A 221 -2.29 -3.97 43.71
C PRO A 221 -3.34 -4.20 44.82
N GLY A 222 -4.63 -3.96 44.51
CA GLY A 222 -5.73 -4.27 45.45
C GLY A 222 -7.16 -4.30 44.89
N ALA A 223 -7.94 -5.23 45.45
CA ALA A 223 -9.41 -5.34 45.50
C ALA A 223 -10.25 -5.51 44.21
N SER A 224 -10.98 -6.62 44.14
CA SER A 224 -12.11 -6.87 43.23
C SER A 224 -13.43 -6.35 43.81
N VAL A 225 -14.34 -5.86 42.96
CA VAL A 225 -15.79 -5.78 43.24
C VAL A 225 -16.57 -6.10 41.96
N THR A 226 -17.65 -6.89 42.09
CA THR A 226 -18.61 -7.23 41.01
C THR A 226 -20.05 -6.84 41.48
N PRO A 227 -21.11 -6.92 40.66
CA PRO A 227 -21.86 -5.72 40.26
C PRO A 227 -23.27 -5.61 40.86
N GLU A 228 -23.87 -4.43 40.81
CA GLU A 228 -25.34 -4.26 40.76
C GLU A 228 -25.75 -2.94 40.07
N PRO A 229 -26.92 -2.87 39.39
CA PRO A 229 -27.57 -1.66 38.86
C PRO A 229 -28.64 -1.16 39.88
N PRO A 230 -29.70 -0.38 39.55
CA PRO A 230 -29.97 0.46 38.37
C PRO A 230 -30.37 1.92 38.72
N VAL A 231 -30.32 2.82 37.73
CA VAL A 231 -31.27 3.96 37.64
C VAL A 231 -31.67 4.14 36.18
N ALA A 232 -32.96 4.34 35.90
CA ALA A 232 -33.46 4.53 34.55
C ALA A 232 -33.31 6.00 34.08
N SER A 233 -32.86 6.19 32.85
CA SER A 233 -32.84 7.49 32.16
C SER A 233 -33.91 7.56 31.06
N VAL A 234 -34.38 8.78 30.78
CA VAL A 234 -35.53 9.07 29.92
C VAL A 234 -35.26 8.70 28.45
N PRO A 235 -36.21 8.12 27.70
CA PRO A 235 -36.00 7.73 26.31
C PRO A 235 -35.79 8.94 25.39
N GLY A 236 -34.54 9.14 24.96
CA GLY A 236 -34.19 9.96 23.80
C GLY A 236 -34.64 9.31 22.47
N PRO A 237 -34.41 9.99 21.31
CA PRO A 237 -34.79 9.44 20.02
C PRO A 237 -34.08 8.10 19.75
N GLY A 238 -34.88 7.09 19.37
CA GLY A 238 -34.52 5.68 19.51
C GLY A 238 -33.47 5.17 18.53
N TRP A 239 -32.21 5.38 18.85
CA TRP A 239 -31.04 4.72 18.28
C TRP A 239 -30.52 3.63 19.21
N THR A 240 -30.14 2.50 18.63
CA THR A 240 -29.52 1.36 19.32
C THR A 240 -28.30 0.92 18.52
N LEU A 241 -27.17 0.71 19.20
CA LEU A 241 -26.01 0.02 18.62
C LEU A 241 -26.09 -1.44 19.05
N VAL A 242 -25.85 -2.37 18.12
CA VAL A 242 -25.82 -3.82 18.42
C VAL A 242 -24.39 -4.32 18.25
N LEU A 243 -23.85 -4.88 19.34
CA LEU A 243 -22.50 -5.43 19.43
C LEU A 243 -22.40 -6.80 18.72
N PRO A 244 -21.18 -7.33 18.46
CA PRO A 244 -20.99 -8.64 17.81
C PRO A 244 -21.61 -9.84 18.55
N ASP A 245 -21.82 -9.74 19.87
CA ASP A 245 -22.49 -10.76 20.69
C ASP A 245 -24.02 -10.66 20.65
N GLY A 246 -24.57 -9.67 19.92
CA GLY A 246 -25.99 -9.35 19.85
C GLY A 246 -26.49 -8.43 20.97
N THR A 247 -25.63 -7.98 21.89
CA THR A 247 -26.03 -7.09 22.99
C THR A 247 -26.42 -5.70 22.45
N PRO A 248 -27.63 -5.20 22.74
CA PRO A 248 -28.03 -3.84 22.38
C PRO A 248 -27.55 -2.83 23.44
N VAL A 249 -26.88 -1.76 22.99
CA VAL A 249 -26.41 -0.65 23.82
C VAL A 249 -26.94 0.68 23.28
N ALA A 250 -27.21 1.63 24.17
CA ALA A 250 -27.75 2.93 23.82
C ALA A 250 -26.64 4.00 23.86
N PRO A 251 -26.52 4.86 22.81
CA PRO A 251 -25.59 5.99 22.82
C PRO A 251 -25.94 7.03 23.91
N PRO A 252 -24.96 7.80 24.43
CA PRO A 252 -23.55 7.83 24.04
C PRO A 252 -22.75 6.59 24.48
N VAL A 253 -21.91 6.08 23.58
CA VAL A 253 -21.03 4.91 23.78
C VAL A 253 -19.63 5.23 23.28
N ILE A 254 -18.59 4.75 23.98
CA ILE A 254 -17.20 4.85 23.51
C ILE A 254 -16.56 3.47 23.50
N PHE A 255 -15.91 3.13 22.39
CA PHE A 255 -15.25 1.86 22.16
C PHE A 255 -13.72 2.02 22.22
N GLY A 256 -13.04 1.03 22.77
CA GLY A 256 -11.58 0.93 22.75
C GLY A 256 -11.08 -0.28 23.53
N ARG A 257 -9.81 -0.66 23.36
CA ARG A 257 -9.24 -1.84 24.06
C ARG A 257 -8.98 -1.62 25.56
N ARG A 258 -9.17 -0.41 26.08
CA ARG A 258 -8.95 -0.05 27.48
C ARG A 258 -10.15 0.72 28.06
N PRO A 259 -10.47 0.55 29.35
CA PRO A 259 -11.45 1.40 30.01
C PRO A 259 -10.89 2.82 30.15
N TRP A 260 -11.49 3.78 29.44
CA TRP A 260 -11.25 5.20 29.67
C TRP A 260 -11.91 5.65 30.98
N LYS A 261 -11.38 6.69 31.63
CA LYS A 261 -11.93 7.26 32.87
C LYS A 261 -12.26 8.74 32.77
N ASP A 262 -11.70 9.42 31.77
CA ASP A 262 -11.76 10.87 31.59
C ASP A 262 -12.61 11.28 30.36
N GLY A 263 -13.40 10.32 29.85
CA GLY A 263 -14.35 10.52 28.75
C GLY A 263 -15.59 11.33 29.15
N PRO A 264 -16.39 11.79 28.18
CA PRO A 264 -17.56 12.63 28.43
C PRO A 264 -18.59 12.01 29.39
N SER A 265 -19.10 12.85 30.29
CA SER A 265 -19.93 12.43 31.42
C SER A 265 -21.25 11.82 30.96
N GLY A 266 -21.40 10.51 31.18
CA GLY A 266 -22.60 9.73 30.82
C GLY A 266 -22.39 8.73 29.68
N ALA A 267 -21.24 8.74 29.00
CA ALA A 267 -20.94 7.78 27.94
C ALA A 267 -20.63 6.37 28.49
N MET A 268 -21.18 5.34 27.86
CA MET A 268 -20.91 3.94 28.21
C MET A 268 -19.62 3.47 27.55
N HIS A 269 -18.59 3.14 28.34
CA HIS A 269 -17.32 2.65 27.82
C HIS A 269 -17.35 1.13 27.62
N ILE A 270 -17.11 0.68 26.39
CA ILE A 270 -17.12 -0.73 25.98
C ILE A 270 -15.68 -1.16 25.69
N VAL A 271 -15.17 -2.06 26.53
CA VAL A 271 -13.82 -2.61 26.40
C VAL A 271 -13.82 -3.70 25.34
N VAL A 272 -13.15 -3.44 24.23
CA VAL A 272 -13.15 -4.30 23.04
C VAL A 272 -11.95 -5.25 23.05
N PRO A 273 -12.13 -6.57 22.84
CA PRO A 273 -11.02 -7.49 22.68
C PRO A 273 -10.27 -7.21 21.37
N SER A 274 -8.96 -6.98 21.47
CA SER A 274 -8.09 -6.62 20.32
C SER A 274 -6.80 -7.46 20.32
N PRO A 275 -6.87 -8.75 19.89
CA PRO A 275 -5.73 -9.66 19.87
C PRO A 275 -4.64 -9.28 18.85
N GLY A 276 -5.03 -8.87 17.64
CA GLY A 276 -4.15 -8.32 16.59
C GLY A 276 -3.64 -6.90 16.91
N ARG A 277 -4.15 -6.28 17.98
CA ARG A 277 -3.79 -4.96 18.51
C ARG A 277 -4.25 -3.79 17.64
N GLU A 278 -5.27 -3.97 16.80
CA GLU A 278 -5.75 -2.98 15.83
C GLU A 278 -6.59 -1.86 16.48
N ILE A 279 -7.41 -2.19 17.48
CA ILE A 279 -8.38 -1.25 18.06
C ILE A 279 -7.71 -0.38 19.12
N SER A 280 -7.49 0.93 18.93
CA SER A 280 -6.84 1.83 19.91
C SER A 280 -7.37 1.77 21.36
N GLY A 281 -6.56 2.26 22.31
CA GLY A 281 -6.87 2.24 23.75
C GLY A 281 -8.23 2.88 24.06
N VAL A 282 -8.43 4.06 23.49
CA VAL A 282 -9.72 4.66 23.14
C VAL A 282 -9.72 4.73 21.61
N HIS A 283 -10.81 4.40 20.93
CA HIS A 283 -10.84 4.32 19.46
C HIS A 283 -11.91 5.23 18.85
N ILE A 284 -13.17 5.08 19.27
CA ILE A 284 -14.31 5.80 18.65
C ILE A 284 -15.41 6.07 19.67
N GLU A 285 -15.92 7.30 19.65
CA GLU A 285 -17.14 7.73 20.33
C GLU A 285 -18.31 7.69 19.34
N VAL A 286 -19.50 7.31 19.84
CA VAL A 286 -20.75 7.36 19.11
C VAL A 286 -21.82 8.02 19.98
N ASP A 287 -22.22 9.22 19.60
CA ASP A 287 -23.08 10.14 20.36
C ASP A 287 -24.20 10.73 19.48
N LEU A 288 -25.20 11.39 20.08
CA LEU A 288 -26.27 12.09 19.37
C LEU A 288 -25.98 13.58 19.23
N ASP A 289 -25.70 14.03 18.01
CA ASP A 289 -25.76 15.45 17.67
C ASP A 289 -27.23 15.85 17.46
N GLY A 290 -27.91 16.17 18.56
CA GLY A 290 -29.32 16.53 18.65
C GLY A 290 -30.28 15.39 18.34
N ALA A 291 -30.40 15.04 17.05
CA ALA A 291 -31.24 13.95 16.54
C ALA A 291 -30.48 12.96 15.63
N VAL A 292 -29.25 13.32 15.21
CA VAL A 292 -28.43 12.52 14.30
C VAL A 292 -27.39 11.75 15.09
N LEU A 293 -27.39 10.43 14.94
CA LEU A 293 -26.34 9.59 15.51
C LEU A 293 -25.02 9.86 14.77
N THR A 294 -23.96 10.14 15.51
CA THR A 294 -22.70 10.63 14.96
C THR A 294 -21.53 9.87 15.57
N ALA A 295 -20.71 9.27 14.71
CA ALA A 295 -19.44 8.67 15.06
C ALA A 295 -18.33 9.72 15.07
N HIS A 296 -17.39 9.60 16.00
CA HIS A 296 -16.24 10.49 16.20
C HIS A 296 -15.02 9.63 16.52
N ASP A 297 -14.03 9.61 15.61
CA ASP A 297 -12.74 8.97 15.89
C ASP A 297 -12.02 9.72 17.03
N LEU A 298 -11.33 8.99 17.90
CA LEU A 298 -10.63 9.55 19.05
C LEU A 298 -9.13 9.31 18.92
N ASP A 299 -8.58 9.81 17.82
CA ASP A 299 -7.18 9.63 17.38
C ASP A 299 -6.79 8.13 17.35
N SER A 300 -7.65 7.30 16.75
CA SER A 300 -7.37 5.86 16.65
C SER A 300 -6.26 5.58 15.62
N THR A 301 -5.48 4.52 15.81
CA THR A 301 -4.30 4.26 14.96
C THR A 301 -4.66 3.67 13.59
N ASN A 302 -5.81 3.00 13.49
CA ASN A 302 -6.25 2.29 12.28
C ASN A 302 -7.54 2.90 11.67
N GLY A 303 -8.27 3.73 12.41
CA GLY A 303 -9.61 4.20 12.05
C GLY A 303 -10.70 3.13 12.21
N THR A 304 -11.96 3.57 12.16
CA THR A 304 -13.15 2.74 12.03
C THR A 304 -13.66 2.78 10.59
N VAL A 305 -13.90 1.64 9.95
CA VAL A 305 -14.57 1.57 8.65
C VAL A 305 -16.08 1.56 8.84
N VAL A 306 -16.80 2.47 8.20
CA VAL A 306 -18.27 2.54 8.24
C VAL A 306 -18.86 2.11 6.89
N TYR A 307 -19.45 0.92 6.89
CA TYR A 307 -20.21 0.36 5.77
C TYR A 307 -21.63 0.91 5.80
N ALA A 308 -22.14 1.35 4.64
CA ALA A 308 -23.51 1.85 4.49
C ALA A 308 -24.23 1.10 3.35
N ARG A 309 -25.54 0.89 3.47
CA ARG A 309 -26.32 0.05 2.52
C ARG A 309 -26.40 0.58 1.08
N SER A 310 -26.05 1.84 0.85
CA SER A 310 -26.21 2.52 -0.45
C SER A 310 -25.09 3.52 -0.76
N ARG A 311 -23.93 3.37 -0.10
CA ARG A 311 -22.70 4.15 -0.35
C ARG A 311 -21.49 3.22 -0.20
N PRO A 312 -20.35 3.50 -0.86
CA PRO A 312 -19.11 2.77 -0.60
C PRO A 312 -18.71 2.90 0.90
N PRO A 313 -17.91 1.94 1.43
CA PRO A 313 -17.39 2.03 2.79
C PRO A 313 -16.58 3.31 2.99
N ARG A 314 -16.67 3.92 4.19
CA ARG A 314 -16.00 5.18 4.52
C ARG A 314 -15.14 5.00 5.78
N LEU A 315 -13.83 5.25 5.68
CA LEU A 315 -12.96 5.29 6.85
C LEU A 315 -13.23 6.53 7.70
N LEU A 316 -13.20 6.37 9.02
CA LEU A 316 -13.24 7.45 10.01
C LEU A 316 -11.97 7.35 10.86
N HIS A 317 -11.15 8.39 10.83
CA HIS A 317 -9.78 8.46 11.37
C HIS A 317 -9.41 9.94 11.60
N ASP A 318 -8.22 10.22 12.14
CA ASP A 318 -7.68 11.58 12.34
C ASP A 318 -8.61 12.53 13.14
N GLY A 319 -9.31 12.02 14.16
CA GLY A 319 -10.29 12.81 14.92
C GLY A 319 -11.56 13.16 14.11
N GLY A 320 -11.76 12.52 12.96
CA GLY A 320 -12.86 12.76 12.04
C GLY A 320 -14.22 12.43 12.66
N ARG A 321 -15.26 13.18 12.26
CA ARG A 321 -16.63 13.03 12.75
C ARG A 321 -17.62 12.85 11.61
N MET A 322 -18.47 11.82 11.67
CA MET A 322 -19.35 11.39 10.58
C MET A 322 -20.74 10.95 11.07
N ALA A 323 -21.78 11.44 10.38
CA ALA A 323 -23.16 11.03 10.62
C ALA A 323 -23.41 9.58 10.17
N LEU A 324 -24.08 8.82 11.04
CA LEU A 324 -24.48 7.42 10.86
C LEU A 324 -25.95 7.31 10.44
N SER A 325 -26.29 6.30 9.65
CA SER A 325 -27.65 5.99 9.20
C SER A 325 -28.16 4.65 9.77
N PRO A 326 -29.49 4.42 9.84
CA PRO A 326 -30.04 3.14 10.25
C PRO A 326 -29.61 2.02 9.28
N GLY A 327 -28.98 0.98 9.81
CA GLY A 327 -28.45 -0.14 9.03
C GLY A 327 -27.02 0.03 8.53
N ASP A 328 -26.30 1.07 8.94
CA ASP A 328 -24.84 1.18 8.80
C ASP A 328 -24.13 0.20 9.76
N ILE A 329 -22.88 -0.17 9.46
CA ILE A 329 -22.04 -1.05 10.30
C ILE A 329 -20.68 -0.38 10.49
N LEU A 330 -20.24 -0.26 11.73
CA LEU A 330 -18.90 0.21 12.13
C LEU A 330 -18.02 -1.02 12.34
N ASP A 331 -16.86 -1.11 11.68
CA ASP A 331 -15.83 -2.12 11.92
C ASP A 331 -14.56 -1.43 12.45
N LEU A 332 -14.16 -1.80 13.66
CA LEU A 332 -13.10 -1.13 14.41
C LEU A 332 -11.71 -1.78 14.21
N GLY A 333 -11.64 -2.85 13.41
CA GLY A 333 -10.51 -3.79 13.39
C GLY A 333 -10.76 -5.00 14.31
N ASP A 334 -9.86 -5.98 14.28
CA ASP A 334 -9.97 -7.28 14.99
C ASP A 334 -11.32 -8.00 14.71
N SER A 335 -11.94 -7.74 13.53
CA SER A 335 -13.29 -8.15 13.13
C SER A 335 -14.45 -7.66 14.04
N TYR A 336 -14.22 -6.64 14.87
CA TYR A 336 -15.22 -6.15 15.82
C TYR A 336 -16.22 -5.19 15.18
N ARG A 337 -17.39 -5.74 14.81
CA ARG A 337 -18.44 -5.04 14.05
C ARG A 337 -19.65 -4.64 14.90
N VAL A 338 -19.96 -3.34 14.92
CA VAL A 338 -21.11 -2.77 15.62
C VAL A 338 -22.15 -2.31 14.60
N ALA A 339 -23.36 -2.86 14.66
CA ALA A 339 -24.44 -2.52 13.74
C ALA A 339 -25.32 -1.38 14.29
N VAL A 340 -25.57 -0.36 13.47
CA VAL A 340 -26.44 0.77 13.80
C VAL A 340 -27.89 0.41 13.53
N GLN A 341 -28.76 0.51 14.53
CA GLN A 341 -30.20 0.32 14.39
C GLN A 341 -30.93 1.61 14.79
N GLY A 342 -31.60 2.23 13.82
CA GLY A 342 -32.68 3.17 14.10
C GLY A 342 -33.97 2.41 14.34
N ARG A 343 -34.79 2.85 15.28
CA ARG A 343 -36.08 2.21 15.59
C ARG A 343 -37.01 2.16 14.38
N SER A 344 -37.40 0.97 13.95
CA SER A 344 -38.60 0.78 13.13
C SER A 344 -39.85 1.27 13.88
N THR A 345 -40.65 2.08 13.20
CA THR A 345 -41.98 2.54 13.63
C THR A 345 -43.01 1.43 13.49
#